data_AF-A0AA85K4S9-F1
#
_entry.id   AF-A0AA85K4S9-F1
#
_cell.length_a   1.000
_cell.length_b   1.000
_cell.length_c   1.000
_cell.angle_alpha   90.00
_cell.angle_beta   90.00
_cell.angle_gamma   90.00
#
_symmetry.space_group_name_H-M   'P 1'
#
loop_
_entity.id
_entity.type
_entity.pdbx_description
1 polymer ?
#
loop_
_entity_poly.entity_id
_entity_poly.type
_entity_poly.pdbx_seq_one_letter_code
_entity_poly.pdbx_strand_id
1 'polypeptide(L)'
;MNYHPEEWYPPGHGDFYRSFVACGLAEKMINDGKEWVFLSNIDNLGATVDFNILNFLMNKELHRGGDSPEFVMEVTDKTRADVKGGTLTKYRGHLRLLELAQVPEDHVDDFASVRTFKIFNTNNLWIDLRALHRCVKEKTLQMEIIVNPKTLDSGTNILQLEEAAGAAIKSFNGAFGVNVPRSRFLPVKTTSDLLLVMSNLYVLEGGTLSVSPLRSFPSVPLIKLGSHFKKVKDFLMRFASIPDLLELDHLTVTGDVYFGKGIVLKGTVIIIANYGSLISIPPGSILENKIVSGNLRILDH
;
A
#
# COMPACT_ATOMS: atom_id res chain seq x y z
N MET A 1 -3.79 37.98 -3.27
CA MET A 1 -4.86 37.02 -2.96
C MET A 1 -4.43 36.29 -1.71
N ASN A 2 -5.27 36.29 -0.66
CA ASN A 2 -5.06 35.43 0.50
C ASN A 2 -5.61 34.06 0.12
N TYR A 3 -4.73 33.09 -0.12
CA TYR A 3 -5.13 31.71 -0.42
C TYR A 3 -5.33 30.97 0.90
N HIS A 4 -6.48 30.32 1.08
CA HIS A 4 -6.70 29.44 2.22
C HIS A 4 -6.23 28.03 1.84
N PRO A 5 -5.34 27.38 2.64
CA PRO A 5 -4.81 26.05 2.30
C PRO A 5 -5.89 24.97 2.07
N GLU A 6 -7.05 25.12 2.70
CA GLU A 6 -8.20 24.22 2.57
C GLU A 6 -8.90 24.27 1.20
N GLU A 7 -8.63 25.32 0.40
CA GLU A 7 -9.19 25.49 -0.95
C GLU A 7 -8.43 24.71 -2.02
N TRP A 8 -7.28 24.12 -1.66
CA TRP A 8 -6.37 23.43 -2.58
C TRP A 8 -6.27 21.95 -2.28
N TYR A 9 -6.04 21.17 -3.33
CA TYR A 9 -5.78 19.74 -3.22
C TYR A 9 -4.77 19.29 -4.28
N PRO A 10 -3.93 18.28 -3.99
CA PRO A 10 -3.15 17.62 -5.02
C PRO A 10 -4.09 16.79 -5.92
N PRO A 11 -3.96 16.86 -7.27
CA PRO A 11 -4.85 16.19 -8.23
C PRO A 11 -4.62 14.66 -8.36
N GLY A 12 -4.26 14.01 -7.26
CA GLY A 12 -3.90 12.59 -7.23
C GLY A 12 -2.51 12.30 -7.83
N HIS A 13 -2.14 11.03 -7.83
CA HIS A 13 -0.80 10.59 -8.24
C HIS A 13 -0.62 10.53 -9.76
N GLY A 14 -1.69 10.61 -10.56
CA GLY A 14 -1.62 10.70 -12.01
C GLY A 14 -0.97 11.98 -12.53
N ASP A 15 -0.96 13.06 -11.74
CA ASP A 15 -0.30 14.31 -12.12
C ASP A 15 1.22 14.20 -12.23
N PHE A 16 1.82 13.15 -11.65
CA PHE A 16 3.25 12.85 -11.75
C PHE A 16 3.78 13.05 -13.17
N TYR A 17 3.13 12.49 -14.19
CA TYR A 17 3.61 12.56 -15.58
C TYR A 17 3.74 14.01 -16.07
N ARG A 18 2.70 14.82 -15.85
CA ARG A 18 2.65 16.20 -16.34
C ARG A 18 3.62 17.07 -15.55
N SER A 19 3.60 16.97 -14.23
CA SER A 19 4.47 17.75 -13.34
C SER A 19 5.96 17.41 -13.53
N PHE A 20 6.31 16.14 -13.72
CA PHE A 20 7.68 15.68 -13.94
C PHE A 20 8.29 16.17 -15.27
N VAL A 21 7.46 16.29 -16.31
CA VAL A 21 7.86 16.88 -17.59
C VAL A 21 7.90 18.40 -17.50
N ALA A 22 6.89 19.03 -16.88
CA ALA A 22 6.77 20.47 -16.78
C ALA A 22 7.92 21.11 -15.99
N CYS A 23 8.43 20.43 -14.96
CA CYS A 23 9.57 20.91 -14.18
C CYS A 23 10.94 20.68 -14.85
N GLY A 24 10.98 20.08 -16.05
CA GLY A 24 12.21 19.86 -16.83
C GLY A 24 13.06 18.68 -16.37
N LEU A 25 12.68 17.96 -15.31
CA LEU A 25 13.45 16.81 -14.81
C LEU A 25 13.44 15.64 -15.78
N ALA A 26 12.32 15.37 -16.46
CA ALA A 26 12.26 14.32 -17.47
C ALA A 26 13.31 14.54 -18.57
N GLU A 27 13.40 15.76 -19.11
CA GLU A 27 14.33 16.10 -20.18
C GLU A 27 15.78 16.06 -19.70
N LYS A 28 16.05 16.57 -18.49
CA LYS A 28 17.37 16.44 -17.87
C LYS A 28 17.79 14.97 -17.74
N MET A 29 16.94 14.11 -17.22
CA MET A 29 17.25 12.69 -17.02
C MET A 29 17.46 11.95 -18.36
N ILE A 30 16.70 12.29 -19.40
CA ILE A 30 16.93 11.76 -20.76
C ILE A 30 18.32 12.18 -21.25
N ASN A 31 18.70 13.45 -21.09
CA ASN A 31 20.01 13.96 -21.50
C ASN A 31 21.16 13.34 -20.69
N ASP A 32 20.91 12.98 -19.43
CA ASP A 32 21.84 12.23 -18.56
C ASP A 32 21.91 10.72 -18.91
N GLY A 33 21.23 10.28 -19.97
CA GLY A 33 21.23 8.89 -20.44
C GLY A 33 20.38 7.93 -19.62
N LYS A 34 19.38 8.42 -18.88
CA LYS A 34 18.42 7.56 -18.17
C LYS A 34 17.31 7.10 -19.13
N GLU A 35 16.89 5.85 -18.98
CA GLU A 35 15.88 5.24 -19.87
C GLU A 35 14.58 4.87 -19.15
N TRP A 36 14.64 4.59 -17.85
CA TRP A 36 13.51 4.05 -17.09
C TRP A 36 13.24 4.85 -15.81
N VAL A 37 11.97 4.97 -15.47
CA VAL A 37 11.49 5.48 -14.18
C VAL A 37 10.82 4.34 -13.43
N PHE A 38 11.29 4.07 -12.22
CA PHE A 38 10.59 3.23 -11.25
C PHE A 38 9.83 4.12 -10.28
N LEU A 39 8.50 4.04 -10.28
CA LEU A 39 7.59 4.79 -9.43
C LEU A 39 6.93 3.86 -8.42
N SER A 40 6.99 4.21 -7.14
CA SER A 40 6.34 3.47 -6.05
C SER A 40 5.90 4.40 -4.92
N ASN A 41 5.04 3.90 -4.03
CA ASN A 41 4.65 4.65 -2.83
C ASN A 41 5.73 4.54 -1.75
N ILE A 42 6.07 5.66 -1.09
CA ILE A 42 7.03 5.67 0.03
C ILE A 42 6.58 4.83 1.22
N ASP A 43 5.26 4.65 1.38
CA ASP A 43 4.69 3.80 2.42
C ASP A 43 4.72 2.30 2.06
N ASN A 44 5.06 1.94 0.81
CA ASN A 44 5.29 0.55 0.42
C ASN A 44 6.75 0.17 0.67
N LEU A 45 7.02 -0.44 1.82
CA LEU A 45 8.37 -0.84 2.22
C LEU A 45 8.92 -2.04 1.41
N GLY A 46 8.07 -2.72 0.65
CA GLY A 46 8.47 -3.81 -0.24
C GLY A 46 8.95 -3.35 -1.62
N ALA A 47 8.71 -2.08 -1.98
CA ALA A 47 8.99 -1.56 -3.31
C ALA A 47 10.47 -1.19 -3.52
N THR A 48 11.34 -2.19 -3.51
CA THR A 48 12.77 -2.03 -3.84
C THR A 48 13.02 -2.16 -5.34
N VAL A 49 14.19 -1.71 -5.82
CA VAL A 49 14.60 -1.93 -7.22
C VAL A 49 14.87 -3.41 -7.45
N ASP A 50 14.09 -4.06 -8.33
CA ASP A 50 14.27 -5.46 -8.71
C ASP A 50 15.10 -5.57 -9.99
N PHE A 51 16.29 -6.15 -9.89
CA PHE A 51 17.19 -6.30 -11.04
C PHE A 51 16.71 -7.34 -12.06
N ASN A 52 15.85 -8.30 -11.69
CA ASN A 52 15.29 -9.24 -12.65
C ASN A 52 14.22 -8.55 -13.51
N ILE A 53 13.39 -7.70 -12.89
CA ILE A 53 12.44 -6.86 -13.64
C ILE A 53 13.21 -5.90 -14.52
N LEU A 54 14.22 -5.19 -13.99
CA LEU A 54 15.04 -4.28 -14.80
C LEU A 54 15.73 -4.99 -15.97
N ASN A 55 16.29 -6.18 -15.76
CA ASN A 55 16.86 -7.00 -16.82
C ASN A 55 15.82 -7.39 -17.87
N PHE A 56 14.60 -7.73 -17.45
CA PHE A 56 13.49 -7.97 -18.38
C PHE A 56 13.17 -6.72 -19.21
N LEU A 57 13.18 -5.53 -18.63
CA LEU A 57 12.91 -4.28 -19.34
C LEU A 57 14.01 -3.93 -20.35
N MET A 58 15.27 -4.12 -19.98
CA MET A 58 16.43 -3.73 -20.79
C MET A 58 16.78 -4.76 -21.87
N ASN A 59 16.47 -6.04 -21.67
CA ASN A 59 16.86 -7.10 -22.59
C ASN A 59 15.75 -7.41 -23.61
N LYS A 60 15.88 -6.80 -24.79
CA LYS A 60 14.94 -6.95 -25.91
C LYS A 60 14.78 -8.39 -26.41
N GLU A 61 15.80 -9.24 -26.22
CA GLU A 61 15.74 -10.65 -26.65
C GLU A 61 14.69 -11.44 -25.86
N LEU A 62 14.37 -11.00 -24.64
CA LEU A 62 13.35 -11.63 -23.80
C LEU A 62 11.91 -11.33 -24.28
N HIS A 63 11.73 -10.40 -25.21
CA HIS A 63 10.40 -9.94 -25.67
C HIS A 63 9.83 -10.77 -26.83
N ARG A 64 10.44 -11.92 -27.16
CA ARG A 64 9.95 -12.92 -28.14
C ARG A 64 9.51 -12.32 -29.49
N GLY A 65 10.23 -11.32 -29.97
CA GLY A 65 9.97 -10.66 -31.26
C GLY A 65 8.88 -9.58 -31.25
N GLY A 66 8.32 -9.26 -30.08
CA GLY A 66 7.47 -8.08 -29.89
C GLY A 66 8.27 -6.84 -29.49
N ASP A 67 7.63 -5.68 -29.56
CA ASP A 67 8.19 -4.43 -29.04
C ASP A 67 8.38 -4.52 -27.52
N SER A 68 9.44 -3.88 -27.02
CA SER A 68 9.66 -3.74 -25.58
C SER A 68 8.50 -2.97 -24.94
N PRO A 69 8.02 -3.39 -23.76
CA PRO A 69 6.94 -2.68 -23.10
C PRO A 69 7.39 -1.26 -22.78
N GLU A 70 6.54 -0.25 -22.97
CA GLU A 70 6.83 1.11 -22.52
C GLU A 70 6.33 1.37 -21.09
N PHE A 71 5.50 0.45 -20.57
CA PHE A 71 4.91 0.55 -19.24
C PHE A 71 4.72 -0.85 -18.64
N VAL A 72 5.28 -1.09 -17.45
CA VAL A 72 5.09 -2.33 -16.70
C VAL A 72 4.52 -2.02 -15.32
N MET A 73 3.41 -2.69 -15.00
CA MET A 73 2.78 -2.62 -13.69
C MET A 73 3.04 -3.91 -12.94
N GLU A 74 3.63 -3.82 -11.75
CA GLU A 74 3.68 -4.96 -10.84
C GLU A 74 2.29 -5.18 -10.23
N VAL A 75 1.80 -6.41 -10.36
CA VAL A 75 0.58 -6.88 -9.71
C VAL A 75 0.93 -8.00 -8.73
N THR A 76 0.12 -8.21 -7.71
CA THR A 76 0.28 -9.34 -6.77
C THR A 76 -1.03 -10.09 -6.66
N ASP A 77 -0.98 -11.35 -6.20
CA ASP A 77 -2.19 -12.11 -5.91
C ASP A 77 -3.08 -11.38 -4.89
N LYS A 78 -4.37 -11.30 -5.19
CA LYS A 78 -5.38 -10.60 -4.39
C LYS A 78 -5.76 -11.44 -3.17
N THR A 79 -5.68 -10.85 -1.98
CA THR A 79 -6.16 -11.45 -0.73
C THR A 79 -7.49 -10.85 -0.30
N ARG A 80 -8.14 -11.45 0.70
CA ARG A 80 -9.38 -10.89 1.29
C ARG A 80 -9.17 -9.54 1.97
N ALA A 81 -7.93 -9.16 2.28
CA ALA A 81 -7.60 -7.85 2.85
C ALA A 81 -7.52 -6.75 1.79
N ASP A 82 -7.33 -7.12 0.52
CA ASP A 82 -7.14 -6.19 -0.60
C ASP A 82 -8.50 -5.78 -1.20
N VAL A 83 -9.31 -5.12 -0.36
CA VAL A 83 -10.70 -4.72 -0.70
C VAL A 83 -10.74 -3.40 -1.46
N LYS A 84 -9.74 -2.54 -1.29
CA LYS A 84 -9.66 -1.21 -1.91
C LYS A 84 -8.45 -1.11 -2.83
N GLY A 85 -8.70 -0.74 -4.08
CA GLY A 85 -7.71 -0.52 -5.14
C GLY A 85 -8.13 -1.19 -6.45
N GLY A 86 -7.24 -1.14 -7.43
CA GLY A 86 -7.54 -1.57 -8.79
C GLY A 86 -6.99 -2.96 -9.16
N THR A 87 -7.54 -3.51 -10.23
CA THR A 87 -7.04 -4.71 -10.91
C THR A 87 -6.73 -4.41 -12.37
N LEU A 88 -5.79 -5.15 -12.95
CA LEU A 88 -5.52 -5.07 -14.38
C LEU A 88 -6.57 -5.87 -15.16
N THR A 89 -7.11 -5.28 -16.23
CA THR A 89 -8.12 -5.89 -17.11
C THR A 89 -7.75 -5.67 -18.57
N LYS A 90 -8.37 -6.44 -19.48
CA LYS A 90 -8.29 -6.19 -20.91
C LYS A 90 -9.61 -5.59 -21.38
N TYR A 91 -9.57 -4.38 -21.94
CA TYR A 91 -10.74 -3.67 -22.44
C TYR A 91 -10.44 -3.10 -23.82
N ARG A 92 -11.30 -3.42 -24.81
CA ARG A 92 -11.13 -3.02 -26.23
C ARG A 92 -9.71 -3.27 -26.76
N GLY A 93 -9.17 -4.45 -26.47
CA GLY A 93 -7.85 -4.87 -26.95
C GLY A 93 -6.65 -4.41 -26.12
N HIS A 94 -6.83 -3.45 -25.21
CA HIS A 94 -5.73 -2.84 -24.44
C HIS A 94 -5.78 -3.24 -22.96
N LEU A 95 -4.63 -3.27 -22.30
CA LEU A 95 -4.58 -3.38 -20.84
C LEU A 95 -5.03 -2.07 -20.21
N ARG A 96 -5.83 -2.17 -19.15
CA ARG A 96 -6.39 -1.03 -18.42
C ARG A 96 -6.50 -1.36 -16.94
N LEU A 97 -6.17 -0.38 -16.10
CA LEU A 97 -6.45 -0.44 -14.67
C LEU A 97 -7.94 -0.17 -14.44
N LEU A 98 -8.65 -1.14 -13.87
CA LEU A 98 -10.02 -1.00 -13.42
C LEU A 98 -10.01 -0.72 -11.92
N GLU A 99 -10.45 0.47 -11.54
CA GLU A 99 -10.61 0.88 -10.13
C GLU A 99 -12.05 0.65 -9.66
N LEU A 100 -12.24 0.44 -8.35
CA LEU A 100 -13.57 0.21 -7.76
C LEU A 100 -14.55 1.36 -8.09
N ALA A 101 -14.07 2.61 -8.13
CA ALA A 101 -14.90 3.79 -8.44
C ALA A 101 -15.46 3.79 -9.88
N GLN A 102 -14.96 2.92 -10.76
CA GLN A 102 -15.41 2.77 -12.14
C GLN A 102 -16.40 1.60 -12.30
N VAL A 103 -16.61 0.83 -11.24
CA VAL A 103 -17.49 -0.35 -11.23
C VAL A 103 -18.90 0.10 -10.87
N PRO A 104 -19.93 -0.26 -11.67
CA PRO A 104 -21.33 -0.01 -11.30
C PRO A 104 -21.68 -0.65 -9.96
N GLU A 105 -22.58 -0.02 -9.20
CA GLU A 105 -22.96 -0.47 -7.85
C GLU A 105 -23.39 -1.94 -7.80
N ASP A 106 -24.16 -2.39 -8.80
CA ASP A 106 -24.66 -3.77 -8.91
C ASP A 106 -23.56 -4.82 -9.18
N HIS A 107 -22.33 -4.40 -9.50
CA HIS A 107 -21.19 -5.28 -9.82
C HIS A 107 -20.01 -5.14 -8.86
N VAL A 108 -20.19 -4.41 -7.76
CA VAL A 108 -19.13 -4.21 -6.75
C VAL A 108 -18.69 -5.56 -6.14
N ASP A 109 -19.62 -6.47 -5.88
CA ASP A 109 -19.32 -7.79 -5.31
C ASP A 109 -18.53 -8.67 -6.30
N ASP A 110 -18.84 -8.58 -7.61
CA ASP A 110 -18.10 -9.27 -8.67
C ASP A 110 -16.65 -8.77 -8.73
N PHE A 111 -16.45 -7.46 -8.57
CA PHE A 111 -15.12 -6.84 -8.52
C PHE A 111 -14.35 -7.22 -7.25
N ALA A 112 -15.02 -7.26 -6.11
CA ALA A 112 -14.43 -7.65 -4.83
C ALA A 112 -14.00 -9.13 -4.83
N SER A 113 -14.70 -9.98 -5.59
CA SER A 113 -14.43 -11.41 -5.68
C SER A 113 -13.01 -11.75 -6.16
N VAL A 114 -12.24 -12.40 -5.27
CA VAL A 114 -10.92 -12.97 -5.57
C VAL A 114 -10.97 -14.12 -6.60
N ARG A 115 -12.17 -14.67 -6.86
CA ARG A 115 -12.36 -15.71 -7.89
C ARG A 115 -12.39 -15.10 -9.29
N THR A 116 -12.95 -13.89 -9.41
CA THR A 116 -13.08 -13.15 -10.67
C THR A 116 -11.78 -12.44 -10.98
N PHE A 117 -11.29 -11.62 -10.04
CA PHE A 117 -10.05 -10.87 -10.18
C PHE A 117 -9.02 -11.43 -9.19
N LYS A 118 -8.06 -12.17 -9.74
CA LYS A 118 -7.03 -12.89 -8.97
C LYS A 118 -5.84 -12.01 -8.59
N ILE A 119 -5.68 -10.88 -9.25
CA ILE A 119 -4.53 -9.99 -9.12
C ILE A 119 -4.97 -8.60 -8.64
N PHE A 120 -4.04 -7.87 -8.07
CA PHE A 120 -4.23 -6.54 -7.51
C PHE A 120 -3.04 -5.64 -7.87
N ASN A 121 -3.30 -4.38 -8.22
CA ASN A 121 -2.26 -3.41 -8.55
C ASN A 121 -1.45 -3.01 -7.30
N THR A 122 -0.14 -3.21 -7.32
CA THR A 122 0.75 -2.83 -6.22
C THR A 122 1.10 -1.34 -6.19
N ASN A 123 0.82 -0.63 -7.30
CA ASN A 123 1.28 0.72 -7.59
C ASN A 123 2.82 0.86 -7.67
N ASN A 124 3.53 -0.25 -7.88
CA ASN A 124 4.93 -0.26 -8.33
C ASN A 124 4.94 -0.29 -9.87
N LEU A 125 5.41 0.79 -10.48
CA LEU A 125 5.30 1.04 -11.92
C LEU A 125 6.67 1.29 -12.52
N TRP A 126 6.95 0.66 -13.66
CA TRP A 126 8.17 0.87 -14.45
C TRP A 126 7.77 1.49 -15.78
N ILE A 127 8.29 2.67 -16.08
CA ILE A 127 7.85 3.47 -17.22
C ILE A 127 9.07 3.86 -18.04
N ASP A 128 9.01 3.63 -19.36
CA ASP A 128 10.02 4.12 -20.29
C ASP A 128 9.96 5.66 -20.30
N LEU A 129 11.09 6.28 -19.98
CA LEU A 129 11.20 7.72 -19.76
C LEU A 129 10.95 8.51 -21.06
N ARG A 130 11.35 7.98 -22.22
CA ARG A 130 11.13 8.62 -23.51
C ARG A 130 9.66 8.52 -23.93
N ALA A 131 9.03 7.37 -23.72
CA ALA A 131 7.61 7.16 -23.95
C ALA A 131 6.78 8.06 -23.03
N LEU A 132 7.13 8.17 -21.75
CA LEU A 132 6.50 9.10 -20.81
C LEU A 132 6.56 10.53 -21.34
N HIS A 133 7.77 10.99 -21.69
CA HIS A 133 7.98 12.34 -22.19
C HIS A 133 7.18 12.60 -23.49
N ARG A 134 7.20 11.64 -24.43
CA ARG A 134 6.43 11.68 -25.68
C ARG A 134 4.92 11.79 -25.40
N CYS A 135 4.38 10.90 -24.58
CA CYS A 135 2.94 10.87 -24.27
C CYS A 135 2.44 12.18 -23.64
N VAL A 136 3.27 12.84 -22.83
CA VAL A 136 2.94 14.15 -22.24
C VAL A 136 3.04 15.27 -23.28
N LYS A 137 4.14 15.35 -24.04
CA LYS A 137 4.35 16.43 -25.03
C LYS A 137 3.34 16.37 -26.18
N GLU A 138 3.01 15.18 -26.64
CA GLU A 138 2.01 14.93 -27.69
C GLU A 138 0.57 14.95 -27.18
N LYS A 139 0.36 15.07 -25.86
CA LYS A 139 -0.96 15.09 -25.21
C LYS A 139 -1.79 13.83 -25.49
N THR A 140 -1.14 12.67 -25.58
CA THR A 140 -1.79 11.36 -25.80
C THR A 140 -2.05 10.60 -24.51
N LEU A 141 -1.55 11.10 -23.37
CA LEU A 141 -1.81 10.55 -22.05
C LEU A 141 -3.30 10.63 -21.70
N GLN A 142 -3.92 9.48 -21.47
CA GLN A 142 -5.33 9.35 -21.10
C GLN A 142 -5.44 8.60 -19.78
N MET A 143 -6.14 9.19 -18.82
CA MET A 143 -6.46 8.58 -17.52
C MET A 143 -7.92 8.85 -17.21
N GLU A 144 -8.53 7.96 -16.44
CA GLU A 144 -9.88 8.17 -15.92
C GLU A 144 -9.85 9.19 -14.79
N ILE A 145 -10.79 10.13 -14.83
CA ILE A 145 -11.03 11.07 -13.75
C ILE A 145 -11.69 10.32 -12.59
N ILE A 146 -11.11 10.45 -11.41
CA ILE A 146 -11.65 10.01 -10.14
C ILE A 146 -12.32 11.22 -9.50
N VAL A 147 -13.62 11.12 -9.26
CA VAL A 147 -14.39 12.16 -8.57
C VAL A 147 -14.51 11.78 -7.10
N ASN A 148 -13.93 12.60 -6.23
CA ASN A 148 -13.87 12.35 -4.79
C ASN A 148 -14.67 13.44 -4.04
N PRO A 149 -15.92 13.14 -3.63
CA PRO A 149 -16.71 14.07 -2.83
C PRO A 149 -16.10 14.29 -1.45
N LYS A 150 -15.96 15.55 -1.04
CA LYS A 150 -15.48 15.95 0.29
C LYS A 150 -16.38 17.01 0.90
N THR A 151 -16.31 17.13 2.22
CA THR A 151 -16.94 18.21 2.97
C THR A 151 -15.83 18.94 3.72
N LEU A 152 -15.71 20.24 3.49
CA LEU A 152 -14.77 21.11 4.20
C LEU A 152 -15.21 21.29 5.66
N ASP A 153 -14.32 21.76 6.52
CA ASP A 153 -14.63 22.04 7.93
C ASP A 153 -15.73 23.13 8.07
N SER A 154 -15.86 24.00 7.07
CA SER A 154 -16.97 24.96 6.95
C SER A 154 -18.34 24.32 6.70
N GLY A 155 -18.40 23.00 6.46
CA GLY A 155 -19.60 22.26 6.07
C GLY A 155 -19.92 22.33 4.58
N THR A 156 -19.08 22.99 3.77
CA THR A 156 -19.29 23.12 2.32
C THR A 156 -18.89 21.82 1.62
N ASN A 157 -19.80 21.29 0.79
CA ASN A 157 -19.53 20.13 -0.04
C ASN A 157 -18.76 20.53 -1.31
N ILE A 158 -17.68 19.82 -1.61
CA ILE A 158 -16.82 20.06 -2.77
C ILE A 158 -16.55 18.74 -3.51
N LEU A 159 -16.03 18.86 -4.73
CA LEU A 159 -15.52 17.74 -5.51
C LEU A 159 -14.02 17.93 -5.75
N GLN A 160 -13.24 16.90 -5.44
CA GLN A 160 -11.84 16.80 -5.86
C GLN A 160 -11.77 15.91 -7.10
N LEU A 161 -11.08 16.39 -8.15
CA LEU A 161 -10.90 15.66 -9.39
C LEU A 161 -9.46 15.18 -9.46
N GLU A 162 -9.28 13.86 -9.39
CA GLU A 162 -7.97 13.23 -9.31
C GLU A 162 -7.77 12.26 -10.48
N GLU A 163 -6.52 11.89 -10.74
CA GLU A 163 -6.18 10.80 -11.65
C GLU A 163 -5.24 9.82 -10.93
N ALA A 164 -5.29 8.54 -11.33
CA ALA A 164 -4.38 7.51 -10.83
C ALA A 164 -3.25 7.25 -11.81
N ALA A 165 -2.00 7.28 -11.35
CA ALA A 165 -0.80 7.00 -12.16
C ALA A 165 -0.90 5.69 -12.95
N GLY A 166 -1.40 4.61 -12.34
CA GLY A 166 -1.55 3.33 -13.01
C GLY A 166 -2.60 3.32 -14.14
N ALA A 167 -3.54 4.28 -14.16
CA ALA A 167 -4.54 4.39 -15.22
C ALA A 167 -3.92 4.78 -16.58
N ALA A 168 -2.73 5.38 -16.55
CA ALA A 168 -2.00 5.77 -17.75
C ALA A 168 -1.55 4.58 -18.61
N ILE A 169 -1.51 3.36 -18.06
CA ILE A 169 -1.02 2.15 -18.73
C ILE A 169 -1.60 1.94 -20.15
N LYS A 170 -2.85 2.36 -20.40
CA LYS A 170 -3.51 2.24 -21.70
C LYS A 170 -2.95 3.16 -22.79
N SER A 171 -2.17 4.18 -22.41
CA SER A 171 -1.56 5.15 -23.33
C SER A 171 -0.17 4.74 -23.81
N PHE A 172 0.36 3.61 -23.34
CA PHE A 172 1.71 3.14 -23.63
C PHE A 172 1.69 1.90 -24.51
N ASN A 173 2.66 1.80 -25.43
CA ASN A 173 2.79 0.66 -26.32
C ASN A 173 3.36 -0.56 -25.55
N GLY A 174 2.92 -1.75 -25.94
CA GLY A 174 3.43 -2.99 -25.36
C GLY A 174 3.20 -3.13 -23.85
N ALA A 175 2.26 -2.37 -23.26
CA ALA A 175 2.02 -2.38 -21.82
C ALA A 175 1.93 -3.81 -21.25
N PHE A 176 2.52 -4.03 -20.08
CA PHE A 176 2.68 -5.37 -19.50
C PHE A 176 2.36 -5.39 -18.00
N GLY A 177 1.79 -6.48 -17.53
CA GLY A 177 1.58 -6.75 -16.10
C GLY A 177 2.47 -7.90 -15.64
N VAL A 178 3.24 -7.70 -14.57
CA VAL A 178 4.09 -8.75 -13.99
C VAL A 178 3.57 -9.15 -12.61
N ASN A 179 3.26 -10.44 -12.42
CA ASN A 179 2.84 -10.93 -11.10
C ASN A 179 4.09 -11.13 -10.23
N VAL A 180 4.20 -10.32 -9.17
CA VAL A 180 5.33 -10.32 -8.24
C VAL A 180 4.92 -10.98 -6.92
N PRO A 181 5.88 -11.54 -6.16
CA PRO A 181 5.59 -12.01 -4.81
C PRO A 181 5.15 -10.85 -3.92
N ARG A 182 4.28 -11.14 -2.95
CA ARG A 182 3.74 -10.15 -2.01
C ARG A 182 4.81 -9.47 -1.15
N SER A 183 6.03 -10.00 -1.09
CA SER A 183 7.18 -9.33 -0.48
C SER A 183 7.47 -7.94 -1.09
N ARG A 184 7.06 -7.70 -2.35
CA ARG A 184 7.18 -6.40 -3.02
C ARG A 184 6.00 -5.44 -2.74
N PHE A 185 5.01 -5.90 -1.98
CA PHE A 185 3.81 -5.16 -1.62
C PHE A 185 3.58 -5.21 -0.11
N LEU A 186 4.30 -4.33 0.60
CA LEU A 186 4.25 -4.16 2.05
C LEU A 186 3.87 -2.70 2.41
N PRO A 187 2.63 -2.26 2.12
CA PRO A 187 2.17 -0.92 2.45
C PRO A 187 1.92 -0.74 3.95
N VAL A 188 2.41 0.35 4.53
CA VAL A 188 2.16 0.74 5.93
C VAL A 188 1.17 1.90 5.96
N LYS A 189 -0.12 1.59 6.13
CA LYS A 189 -1.22 2.58 6.09
C LYS A 189 -1.82 2.88 7.46
N THR A 190 -1.69 1.94 8.38
CA THR A 190 -2.25 2.00 9.72
C THR A 190 -1.22 1.66 10.77
N THR A 191 -1.52 1.97 12.03
CA THR A 191 -0.68 1.54 13.16
C THR A 191 -0.69 0.02 13.37
N SER A 192 -1.66 -0.70 12.81
CA SER A 192 -1.62 -2.17 12.77
C SER A 192 -0.51 -2.67 11.85
N ASP A 193 -0.34 -2.04 10.69
CA ASP A 193 0.76 -2.32 9.76
C ASP A 193 2.10 -1.89 10.37
N LEU A 194 2.11 -0.76 11.09
CA LEU A 194 3.30 -0.29 11.80
C LEU A 194 3.77 -1.29 12.87
N LEU A 195 2.83 -1.85 13.65
CA LEU A 195 3.14 -2.89 14.64
C LEU A 195 3.77 -4.13 13.99
N LEU A 196 3.24 -4.55 12.84
CA LEU A 196 3.79 -5.65 12.04
C LEU A 196 5.26 -5.40 11.70
N VAL A 197 5.56 -4.27 11.03
CA VAL A 197 6.91 -3.99 10.51
C VAL A 197 7.92 -3.60 11.59
N MET A 198 7.46 -3.11 12.76
CA MET A 198 8.33 -2.82 13.90
C MET A 198 8.67 -4.06 14.73
N SER A 199 7.93 -5.16 14.58
CA SER A 199 8.12 -6.37 15.37
C SER A 199 9.28 -7.23 14.85
N ASN A 200 9.68 -8.20 15.67
CA ASN A 200 10.66 -9.23 15.30
C ASN A 200 10.19 -10.18 14.18
N LEU A 201 8.98 -9.99 13.65
CA LEU A 201 8.52 -10.64 12.43
C LEU A 201 9.31 -10.21 11.20
N TYR A 202 9.85 -8.99 11.19
CA TYR A 202 10.68 -8.47 10.11
C TYR A 202 12.10 -8.18 10.58
N VAL A 203 13.06 -8.39 9.68
CA VAL A 203 14.46 -8.04 9.86
C VAL A 203 14.81 -6.91 8.90
N LEU A 204 15.43 -5.86 9.41
CA LEU A 204 15.89 -4.70 8.65
C LEU A 204 17.37 -4.84 8.30
N GLU A 205 17.68 -4.95 7.02
CA GLU A 205 19.04 -5.04 6.51
C GLU A 205 19.22 -4.05 5.35
N GLY A 206 20.20 -3.15 5.45
CA GLY A 206 20.49 -2.18 4.38
C GLY A 206 19.31 -1.30 3.97
N GLY A 207 18.36 -1.05 4.89
CA GLY A 207 17.13 -0.29 4.61
C GLY A 207 15.99 -1.10 3.99
N THR A 208 16.16 -2.42 3.80
CA THR A 208 15.13 -3.34 3.28
C THR A 208 14.58 -4.22 4.39
N LEU A 209 13.26 -4.42 4.40
CA LEU A 209 12.62 -5.36 5.32
C LEU A 209 12.43 -6.72 4.65
N SER A 210 12.79 -7.78 5.37
CA SER A 210 12.50 -9.17 5.00
C SER A 210 11.81 -9.89 6.14
N VAL A 211 10.98 -10.88 5.83
CA VAL A 211 10.35 -11.73 6.87
C VAL A 211 11.45 -12.48 7.59
N SER A 212 11.41 -12.49 8.93
CA SER A 212 12.39 -13.15 9.77
C SER A 212 12.52 -14.63 9.41
N PRO A 213 13.74 -15.18 9.25
CA PRO A 213 13.94 -16.60 8.98
C PRO A 213 13.50 -17.49 10.14
N LEU A 214 13.28 -16.91 11.33
CA LEU A 214 12.74 -17.61 12.50
C LEU A 214 11.22 -17.80 12.42
N ARG A 215 10.54 -17.13 11.48
CA ARG A 215 9.11 -17.28 11.27
C ARG A 215 8.83 -18.66 10.67
N SER A 216 8.11 -19.50 11.43
CA SER A 216 7.80 -20.87 11.01
C SER A 216 6.73 -20.96 9.90
N PHE A 217 5.96 -19.90 9.66
CA PHE A 217 4.87 -19.88 8.67
C PHE A 217 5.03 -18.74 7.66
N PRO A 218 4.86 -18.99 6.35
CA PRO A 218 5.03 -17.95 5.33
C PRO A 218 3.94 -16.87 5.36
N SER A 219 2.84 -17.08 6.09
CA SER A 219 1.75 -16.12 6.22
C SER A 219 2.13 -14.96 7.16
N VAL A 220 1.74 -13.75 6.76
CA VAL A 220 1.77 -12.55 7.62
C VAL A 220 0.55 -12.57 8.55
N PRO A 221 0.70 -12.34 9.87
CA PRO A 221 -0.43 -12.33 10.78
C PRO A 221 -1.39 -11.19 10.52
N LEU A 222 -2.66 -11.41 10.87
CA LEU A 222 -3.69 -10.38 10.78
C LEU A 222 -3.75 -9.58 12.08
N ILE A 223 -3.35 -8.31 12.04
CA ILE A 223 -3.42 -7.38 13.17
C ILE A 223 -4.54 -6.36 12.97
N LYS A 224 -5.38 -6.18 13.99
CA LYS A 224 -6.43 -5.16 14.06
C LYS A 224 -6.34 -4.42 15.39
N LEU A 225 -5.78 -3.22 15.35
CA LEU A 225 -5.78 -2.30 16.49
C LEU A 225 -6.97 -1.34 16.41
N GLY A 226 -7.67 -1.17 17.52
CA GLY A 226 -8.86 -0.33 17.63
C GLY A 226 -8.57 1.18 17.57
N SER A 227 -9.62 1.98 17.71
CA SER A 227 -9.58 3.45 17.58
C SER A 227 -8.55 4.14 18.48
N HIS A 228 -8.32 3.61 19.68
CA HIS A 228 -7.33 4.11 20.65
C HIS A 228 -5.88 4.05 20.16
N PHE A 229 -5.61 3.28 19.12
CA PHE A 229 -4.28 3.13 18.50
C PHE A 229 -4.17 3.87 17.17
N LYS A 230 -5.22 4.58 16.72
CA LYS A 230 -5.26 5.17 15.36
C LYS A 230 -4.16 6.21 15.14
N LYS A 231 -3.84 7.02 16.15
CA LYS A 231 -2.74 8.00 16.07
C LYS A 231 -1.44 7.36 16.51
N VAL A 232 -0.36 7.65 15.78
CA VAL A 232 0.98 7.12 16.08
C VAL A 232 1.42 7.45 17.51
N LYS A 233 1.15 8.66 18.01
CA LYS A 233 1.45 9.05 19.39
C LYS A 233 0.81 8.11 20.42
N ASP A 234 -0.48 7.82 20.25
CA ASP A 234 -1.23 6.97 21.18
C ASP A 234 -0.79 5.51 21.06
N PHE A 235 -0.53 5.05 19.83
CA PHE A 235 0.07 3.74 19.58
C PHE A 235 1.41 3.57 20.32
N LEU A 236 2.35 4.49 20.14
CA LEU A 236 3.68 4.41 20.76
C LEU A 236 3.60 4.46 22.29
N MET A 237 2.70 5.28 22.85
CA MET A 237 2.50 5.37 24.30
C MET A 237 1.94 4.08 24.90
N ARG A 238 1.13 3.33 24.14
CA ARG A 238 0.46 2.11 24.60
C ARG A 238 1.33 0.87 24.55
N PHE A 239 2.45 0.90 23.84
CA PHE A 239 3.42 -0.20 23.81
C PHE A 239 4.73 0.24 24.47
N ALA A 240 4.97 -0.21 25.71
CA ALA A 240 6.23 0.08 26.40
C ALA A 240 7.46 -0.55 25.69
N SER A 241 7.24 -1.63 24.94
CA SER A 241 8.11 -2.15 23.89
C SER A 241 7.26 -2.85 22.84
N ILE A 242 7.80 -3.04 21.64
CA ILE A 242 7.12 -3.84 20.62
C ILE A 242 7.10 -5.32 21.07
N PRO A 243 5.94 -6.01 21.04
CA PRO A 243 5.83 -7.41 21.42
C PRO A 243 6.54 -8.35 20.44
N ASP A 244 6.86 -9.55 20.92
CA ASP A 244 7.23 -10.69 20.06
C ASP A 244 6.00 -11.21 19.34
N LEU A 245 6.05 -11.21 18.01
CA LEU A 245 4.97 -11.64 17.11
C LEU A 245 5.38 -12.81 16.20
N LEU A 246 6.52 -13.46 16.44
CA LEU A 246 7.05 -14.51 15.55
C LEU A 246 6.07 -15.67 15.36
N GLU A 247 5.36 -16.05 16.41
CA GLU A 247 4.37 -17.14 16.40
C GLU A 247 2.91 -16.62 16.39
N LEU A 248 2.69 -15.34 16.08
CA LEU A 248 1.33 -14.77 15.99
C LEU A 248 0.65 -15.19 14.68
N ASP A 249 -0.64 -15.51 14.74
CA ASP A 249 -1.53 -15.66 13.59
C ASP A 249 -2.53 -14.51 13.48
N HIS A 250 -3.13 -14.13 14.61
CA HIS A 250 -4.19 -13.12 14.66
C HIS A 250 -4.12 -12.30 15.95
N LEU A 251 -4.16 -10.98 15.82
CA LEU A 251 -4.28 -10.05 16.94
C LEU A 251 -5.46 -9.10 16.71
N THR A 252 -6.41 -9.07 17.64
CA THR A 252 -7.42 -8.01 17.72
C THR A 252 -7.34 -7.32 19.06
N VAL A 253 -7.19 -6.00 19.08
CA VAL A 253 -7.14 -5.19 20.31
C VAL A 253 -8.18 -4.08 20.22
N THR A 254 -9.14 -4.06 21.13
CA THR A 254 -10.23 -3.08 21.17
C THR A 254 -10.29 -2.41 22.54
N GLY A 255 -10.50 -1.10 22.55
CA GLY A 255 -10.63 -0.29 23.77
C GLY A 255 -9.31 0.23 24.31
N ASP A 256 -9.35 0.65 25.58
CA ASP A 256 -8.24 1.30 26.27
C ASP A 256 -7.25 0.27 26.83
N VAL A 257 -6.29 -0.15 25.99
CA VAL A 257 -5.32 -1.21 26.30
C VAL A 257 -3.90 -0.67 26.30
N TYR A 258 -3.08 -1.13 27.25
CA TYR A 258 -1.65 -0.84 27.39
C TYR A 258 -0.86 -2.14 27.51
N PHE A 259 0.32 -2.17 26.90
CA PHE A 259 1.24 -3.31 26.87
C PHE A 259 2.54 -2.96 27.61
N GLY A 260 2.90 -3.79 28.59
CA GLY A 260 4.19 -3.72 29.27
C GLY A 260 5.38 -4.08 28.37
N LYS A 261 6.58 -4.16 28.95
CA LYS A 261 7.78 -4.60 28.23
C LYS A 261 7.82 -6.12 28.09
N GLY A 262 8.44 -6.62 27.01
CA GLY A 262 8.71 -8.06 26.85
C GLY A 262 7.46 -8.94 26.70
N ILE A 263 6.42 -8.40 26.07
CA ILE A 263 5.19 -9.15 25.77
C ILE A 263 5.44 -10.12 24.63
N VAL A 264 4.87 -11.33 24.74
CA VAL A 264 4.90 -12.35 23.68
C VAL A 264 3.47 -12.72 23.29
N LEU A 265 3.14 -12.64 22.00
CA LEU A 265 1.81 -12.94 21.48
C LEU A 265 1.89 -14.09 20.47
N LYS A 266 1.11 -15.16 20.71
CA LYS A 266 1.16 -16.40 19.92
C LYS A 266 -0.24 -16.87 19.49
N GLY A 267 -0.33 -17.44 18.30
CA GLY A 267 -1.57 -17.95 17.71
C GLY A 267 -2.61 -16.85 17.59
N THR A 268 -3.82 -17.08 18.12
CA THR A 268 -4.91 -16.09 18.12
C THR A 268 -5.05 -15.38 19.46
N VAL A 269 -4.81 -14.07 19.50
CA VAL A 269 -4.98 -13.23 20.69
C VAL A 269 -6.03 -12.16 20.43
N ILE A 270 -7.02 -12.08 21.32
CA ILE A 270 -8.07 -11.07 21.27
C ILE A 270 -8.12 -10.35 22.62
N ILE A 271 -7.99 -9.04 22.64
CA ILE A 271 -8.00 -8.22 23.86
C ILE A 271 -9.10 -7.17 23.74
N ILE A 272 -10.05 -7.18 24.67
CA ILE A 272 -11.24 -6.33 24.64
C ILE A 272 -11.40 -5.61 25.98
N ALA A 273 -11.06 -4.32 26.00
CA ALA A 273 -11.45 -3.40 27.06
C ALA A 273 -12.78 -2.75 26.68
N ASN A 274 -13.84 -3.04 27.44
CA ASN A 274 -15.16 -2.43 27.22
C ASN A 274 -15.14 -0.93 27.53
N TYR A 275 -16.17 -0.20 27.10
CA TYR A 275 -16.30 1.23 27.38
C TYR A 275 -16.12 1.53 28.88
N GLY A 276 -15.28 2.51 29.20
CA GLY A 276 -14.94 2.90 30.57
C GLY A 276 -13.99 1.95 31.31
N SER A 277 -13.62 0.80 30.72
CA SER A 277 -12.63 -0.12 31.26
C SER A 277 -11.24 0.15 30.67
N LEU A 278 -10.20 -0.18 31.43
CA LEU A 278 -8.82 -0.13 30.97
C LEU A 278 -8.18 -1.51 31.21
N ILE A 279 -7.34 -1.98 30.28
CA ILE A 279 -6.55 -3.20 30.48
C ILE A 279 -5.06 -2.86 30.34
N SER A 280 -4.31 -3.00 31.43
CA SER A 280 -2.85 -3.03 31.44
C SER A 280 -2.38 -4.48 31.36
N ILE A 281 -1.75 -4.87 30.26
CA ILE A 281 -1.09 -6.18 30.13
C ILE A 281 0.26 -6.11 30.87
N PRO A 282 0.49 -6.92 31.92
CA PRO A 282 1.71 -6.87 32.71
C PRO A 282 2.98 -7.13 31.88
N PRO A 283 4.12 -6.51 32.21
CA PRO A 283 5.40 -6.84 31.59
C PRO A 283 5.72 -8.34 31.66
N GLY A 284 6.33 -8.88 30.61
CA GLY A 284 6.69 -10.30 30.49
C GLY A 284 5.51 -11.25 30.22
N SER A 285 4.29 -10.74 30.03
CA SER A 285 3.13 -11.60 29.77
C SER A 285 3.25 -12.33 28.44
N ILE A 286 2.93 -13.62 28.47
CA ILE A 286 2.82 -14.49 27.29
C ILE A 286 1.34 -14.80 27.07
N LEU A 287 0.79 -14.37 25.94
CA LEU A 287 -0.60 -14.63 25.56
C LEU A 287 -0.62 -15.56 24.34
N GLU A 288 -1.12 -16.77 24.53
CA GLU A 288 -1.21 -17.79 23.48
C GLU A 288 -2.62 -18.34 23.38
N ASN A 289 -3.27 -18.13 22.23
CA ASN A 289 -4.63 -18.63 21.97
C ASN A 289 -5.64 -18.22 23.05
N LYS A 290 -5.62 -16.94 23.44
CA LYS A 290 -6.46 -16.38 24.51
C LYS A 290 -7.32 -15.22 24.06
N ILE A 291 -8.49 -15.14 24.70
CA ILE A 291 -9.32 -13.94 24.72
C ILE A 291 -9.17 -13.32 26.12
N VAL A 292 -8.73 -12.07 26.18
CA VAL A 292 -8.59 -11.29 27.41
C VAL A 292 -9.63 -10.18 27.38
N SER A 293 -10.48 -10.12 28.40
CA SER A 293 -11.48 -9.07 28.54
C SER A 293 -11.67 -8.70 30.01
N GLY A 294 -11.96 -7.43 30.29
CA GLY A 294 -12.23 -6.97 31.64
C GLY A 294 -11.70 -5.55 31.90
N ASN A 295 -11.35 -5.30 33.15
CA ASN A 295 -10.79 -4.04 33.63
C ASN A 295 -9.66 -4.34 34.62
N LEU A 296 -8.42 -4.03 34.23
CA LEU A 296 -7.21 -4.28 35.01
C LEU A 296 -6.30 -3.05 34.92
N ARG A 297 -6.04 -2.40 36.05
CA ARG A 297 -5.08 -1.31 36.15
C ARG A 297 -3.87 -1.76 36.96
N ILE A 298 -2.68 -1.56 36.40
CA ILE A 298 -1.42 -1.79 37.10
C ILE A 298 -0.85 -0.41 37.45
N LEU A 299 -0.56 -0.18 38.73
CA LEU A 299 0.00 1.06 39.25
C LEU A 299 1.43 0.82 39.73
N ASP A 300 2.31 1.80 39.53
CA ASP A 300 3.65 1.80 40.11
C ASP A 300 3.54 1.91 41.64
N HIS A 301 4.42 1.22 42.37
CA HIS A 301 4.51 1.24 43.82
C HIS A 301 5.89 1.74 44.27
#